data_AF-A0A1S1NM61-F1
#
_entry.id   AF-A0A1S1NM61-F1
#
_cell.length_a   1.000
_cell.length_b   1.000
_cell.length_c   1.000
_cell.angle_alpha   90.00
_cell.angle_beta   90.00
_cell.angle_gamma   90.00
#
_symmetry.space_group_name_H-M   'P 1'
#
loop_
_entity.id
_entity.type
_entity.pdbx_description
1 polymer ?
#
loop_
_entity_poly.entity_id
_entity_poly.type
_entity_poly.pdbx_seq_one_letter_code
_entity_poly.pdbx_strand_id
1 'polypeptide(L)'
;MTHNDAAAQELLRDAFTRLIEHVEDLTDGLTEELSRYRPTADANSIAWLIWHSARVQDIQLADIAGVEQVWLRDGWVDRFGLDLPRNDTGYGHDAAQVAKVHAPAELLAGYYHGVHKLTLEYLADLSAEELARIVDRNWDPPVTASARLVSILDDCAQHLGQAAYLRGIAPTR
;
A
#
# COMPACT_ATOMS: atom_id res chain seq x y z
N MET A 1 16.56 -7.70 -22.55
CA MET A 1 16.83 -7.26 -21.18
C MET A 1 18.32 -7.05 -21.01
N THR A 2 18.76 -5.84 -20.71
CA THR A 2 20.17 -5.59 -20.39
C THR A 2 20.47 -6.14 -18.99
N HIS A 3 21.75 -6.37 -18.67
CA HIS A 3 22.14 -6.83 -17.33
C HIS A 3 21.69 -5.84 -16.23
N ASN A 4 21.67 -4.54 -16.54
CA ASN A 4 21.23 -3.49 -15.62
C ASN A 4 19.71 -3.52 -15.38
N ASP A 5 18.91 -3.83 -16.41
CA ASP A 5 17.46 -3.98 -16.25
C ASP A 5 17.14 -5.13 -15.29
N ALA A 6 17.82 -6.27 -15.46
CA ALA A 6 17.62 -7.44 -14.61
C ALA A 6 17.91 -7.15 -13.13
N ALA A 7 19.02 -6.46 -12.84
CA ALA A 7 19.40 -6.09 -11.49
C ALA A 7 18.38 -5.11 -10.85
N ALA A 8 17.89 -4.13 -11.61
CA ALA A 8 16.88 -3.20 -11.13
C ALA A 8 15.54 -3.91 -10.85
N GLN A 9 15.12 -4.81 -11.74
CA GLN A 9 13.93 -5.63 -11.54
C GLN A 9 14.02 -6.49 -10.29
N GLU A 10 15.16 -7.16 -10.05
CA GLU A 10 15.37 -8.01 -8.87
C GLU A 10 15.35 -7.19 -7.57
N LEU A 11 16.05 -6.05 -7.55
CA LEU A 11 16.08 -5.18 -6.38
C LEU A 11 14.68 -4.65 -6.04
N LEU A 12 13.93 -4.17 -7.03
CA LEU A 12 12.57 -3.68 -6.80
C LEU A 12 11.62 -4.82 -6.42
N ARG A 13 11.77 -5.99 -7.05
CA ARG A 13 10.97 -7.18 -6.71
C ARG A 13 11.18 -7.57 -5.25
N ASP A 14 12.41 -7.66 -4.77
CA ASP A 14 12.70 -7.98 -3.36
C ASP A 14 12.11 -6.90 -2.44
N ALA A 15 12.35 -5.62 -2.75
CA ALA A 15 11.87 -4.51 -1.94
C ALA A 15 10.34 -4.50 -1.78
N PHE A 16 9.58 -4.70 -2.86
CA PHE A 16 8.13 -4.80 -2.80
C PHE A 16 7.61 -6.13 -2.21
N THR A 17 8.41 -7.19 -2.26
CA THR A 17 8.12 -8.45 -1.55
C THR A 17 8.17 -8.25 -0.03
N ARG A 18 9.11 -7.46 0.48
CA ARG A 18 9.16 -7.12 1.92
C ARG A 18 7.87 -6.50 2.43
N LEU A 19 7.22 -5.67 1.62
CA LEU A 19 5.95 -5.03 2.03
C LEU A 19 4.84 -6.05 2.25
N ILE A 20 4.68 -7.04 1.36
CA ILE A 20 3.66 -8.08 1.56
C ILE A 20 4.03 -9.01 2.71
N GLU A 21 5.31 -9.36 2.90
CA GLU A 21 5.78 -10.12 4.06
C GLU A 21 5.40 -9.41 5.38
N HIS A 22 5.61 -8.09 5.46
CA HIS A 22 5.19 -7.31 6.62
C HIS A 22 3.67 -7.33 6.83
N VAL A 23 2.87 -7.31 5.76
CA VAL A 23 1.41 -7.38 5.87
C VAL A 23 0.96 -8.76 6.35
N GLU A 24 1.58 -9.83 5.85
CA GLU A 24 1.34 -11.20 6.32
C GLU A 24 1.63 -11.30 7.83
N ASP A 25 2.81 -10.85 8.27
CA ASP A 25 3.17 -10.81 9.69
C ASP A 25 2.17 -9.99 10.51
N LEU A 26 1.78 -8.81 10.02
CA LEU A 26 0.85 -7.90 10.68
C LEU A 26 -0.57 -8.43 10.77
N THR A 27 -0.98 -9.28 9.84
CA THR A 27 -2.35 -9.82 9.78
C THR A 27 -2.46 -11.21 10.41
N ASP A 28 -1.35 -11.94 10.59
CA ASP A 28 -1.35 -13.22 11.30
C ASP A 28 -1.84 -13.06 12.75
N GLY A 29 -2.95 -13.72 13.09
CA GLY A 29 -3.57 -13.64 14.41
C GLY A 29 -4.10 -12.25 14.79
N LEU A 30 -4.25 -11.32 13.85
CA LEU A 30 -4.76 -9.97 14.11
C LEU A 30 -6.26 -10.01 14.41
N THR A 31 -6.63 -9.80 15.67
CA THR A 31 -8.04 -9.74 16.06
C THR A 31 -8.70 -8.44 15.62
N GLU A 32 -10.03 -8.44 15.50
CA GLU A 32 -10.81 -7.25 15.15
C GLU A 32 -10.67 -6.11 16.17
N GLU A 33 -10.47 -6.45 17.44
CA GLU A 33 -10.22 -5.48 18.50
C GLU A 33 -8.84 -4.83 18.34
N LEU A 34 -7.82 -5.64 18.10
CA LEU A 34 -6.46 -5.17 17.91
C LEU A 34 -6.31 -4.38 16.60
N SER A 35 -6.99 -4.79 15.52
CA SER A 35 -6.95 -4.08 14.24
C SER A 35 -7.46 -2.64 14.35
N ARG A 36 -8.39 -2.39 15.28
CA ARG A 36 -8.93 -1.05 15.59
C ARG A 36 -8.15 -0.30 16.68
N TYR A 37 -7.11 -0.90 17.25
CA TYR A 37 -6.36 -0.27 18.33
C TYR A 37 -5.76 1.07 17.88
N ARG A 38 -5.93 2.09 18.74
CA ARG A 38 -5.39 3.44 18.58
C ARG A 38 -4.85 3.91 19.94
N PRO A 39 -3.57 4.29 20.06
CA PRO A 39 -3.01 4.75 21.33
C PRO A 39 -3.55 6.11 21.75
N THR A 40 -4.04 6.92 20.81
CA THR A 40 -4.72 8.20 21.06
C THR A 40 -5.91 8.35 20.10
N ALA A 41 -6.81 9.28 20.40
CA ALA A 41 -7.99 9.55 19.56
C ALA A 41 -7.65 10.08 18.17
N ASP A 42 -6.42 10.56 17.94
CA ASP A 42 -5.95 11.10 16.66
C ASP A 42 -5.02 10.13 15.91
N ALA A 43 -4.54 9.07 16.56
CA ALA A 43 -3.64 8.10 15.93
C ALA A 43 -4.36 7.29 14.85
N ASN A 44 -3.64 6.84 13.82
CA ASN A 44 -4.15 5.85 12.88
C ASN A 44 -4.34 4.49 13.57
N SER A 45 -5.29 3.69 13.11
CA SER A 45 -5.44 2.29 13.55
C SER A 45 -4.57 1.36 12.71
N ILE A 46 -4.31 0.14 13.20
CA ILE A 46 -3.58 -0.89 12.44
C ILE A 46 -4.29 -1.19 11.12
N ALA A 47 -5.62 -1.34 11.15
CA ALA A 47 -6.42 -1.58 9.94
C ALA A 47 -6.30 -0.43 8.94
N TRP A 48 -6.35 0.82 9.42
CA TRP A 48 -6.18 1.99 8.56
C TRP A 48 -4.79 2.02 7.92
N LEU A 49 -3.72 1.73 8.67
CA LEU A 49 -2.35 1.76 8.17
C LEU A 49 -2.10 0.73 7.07
N ILE A 50 -2.62 -0.49 7.24
CA ILE A 50 -2.50 -1.55 6.22
C ILE A 50 -3.34 -1.21 4.98
N TRP A 51 -4.59 -0.76 5.18
CA TRP A 51 -5.47 -0.36 4.08
C TRP A 51 -4.92 0.83 3.30
N HIS A 52 -4.47 1.88 3.99
CA HIS A 52 -3.87 3.07 3.40
C HIS A 52 -2.66 2.72 2.55
N SER A 53 -1.73 1.92 3.09
CA SER A 53 -0.55 1.44 2.36
C SER A 53 -0.96 0.72 1.06
N ALA A 54 -1.94 -0.20 1.13
CA ALA A 54 -2.43 -0.89 -0.05
C ALA A 54 -3.13 0.06 -1.04
N ARG A 55 -3.91 1.04 -0.58
CA ARG A 55 -4.58 2.04 -1.44
C ARG A 55 -3.58 2.94 -2.15
N VAL A 56 -2.57 3.42 -1.45
CA VAL A 56 -1.52 4.32 -1.97
C VAL A 56 -0.64 3.60 -2.99
N GLN A 57 -0.27 2.34 -2.72
CA GLN A 57 0.45 1.52 -3.69
C GLN A 57 -0.41 1.23 -4.93
N ASP A 58 -1.66 0.80 -4.75
CA ASP A 58 -2.55 0.47 -5.86
C ASP A 58 -2.80 1.66 -6.78
N ILE A 59 -3.25 2.79 -6.23
CA ILE A 59 -3.61 3.96 -7.04
C ILE A 59 -2.43 4.50 -7.85
N GLN A 60 -1.26 4.59 -7.21
CA GLN A 60 -0.09 5.16 -7.86
C GLN A 60 0.54 4.17 -8.85
N LEU A 61 0.58 2.88 -8.53
CA LEU A 61 1.13 1.88 -9.43
C LEU A 61 0.23 1.67 -10.66
N ALA A 62 -1.09 1.62 -10.46
CA ALA A 62 -2.05 1.50 -11.56
C ALA A 62 -1.96 2.69 -12.52
N ASP A 63 -1.78 3.91 -11.98
CA ASP A 63 -1.55 5.12 -12.78
C ASP A 63 -0.27 5.03 -13.62
N ILE A 64 0.86 4.63 -13.01
CA ILE A 64 2.12 4.44 -13.74
C ILE A 64 1.95 3.37 -14.84
N ALA A 65 1.32 2.24 -14.52
CA ALA A 65 1.13 1.12 -15.42
C ALA A 65 0.04 1.36 -16.49
N GLY A 66 -0.75 2.43 -16.36
CA GLY A 66 -1.85 2.74 -17.29
C GLY A 66 -3.00 1.74 -17.23
N VAL A 67 -3.27 1.17 -16.05
CA VAL A 67 -4.32 0.16 -15.83
C VAL A 67 -5.33 0.62 -14.78
N GLU A 68 -6.46 -0.07 -14.68
CA GLU A 68 -7.41 0.15 -13.60
C GLU A 68 -6.87 -0.36 -12.26
N GLN A 69 -7.12 0.41 -11.20
CA GLN A 69 -6.81 0.06 -9.81
C GLN A 69 -7.39 -1.30 -9.44
N VAL A 70 -6.60 -2.14 -8.78
CA VAL A 70 -7.04 -3.43 -8.21
C VAL A 70 -8.29 -3.23 -7.36
N TRP A 71 -8.31 -2.16 -6.57
CA TRP A 71 -9.41 -1.77 -5.69
C TRP A 71 -10.79 -1.75 -6.38
N LEU A 72 -10.84 -1.23 -7.61
CA LEU A 72 -12.06 -1.12 -8.41
C LEU A 72 -12.24 -2.36 -9.29
N ARG A 73 -11.21 -2.72 -10.06
CA ARG A 73 -11.21 -3.82 -11.03
C ARG A 73 -11.66 -5.13 -10.42
N ASP A 74 -11.17 -5.45 -9.22
CA ASP A 74 -11.43 -6.74 -8.56
C ASP A 74 -12.55 -6.64 -7.50
N GLY A 75 -13.21 -5.48 -7.40
CA GLY A 75 -14.36 -5.26 -6.52
C GLY A 75 -14.03 -5.20 -5.02
N TRP A 76 -12.78 -4.89 -4.64
CA TRP A 76 -12.41 -4.75 -3.23
C TRP A 76 -13.15 -3.60 -2.55
N VAL A 77 -13.44 -2.52 -3.28
CA VAL A 77 -14.26 -1.41 -2.80
C VAL A 77 -15.60 -1.86 -2.20
N ASP A 78 -16.26 -2.82 -2.83
CA ASP A 78 -17.56 -3.32 -2.38
C ASP A 78 -17.41 -4.34 -1.23
N ARG A 79 -16.33 -5.13 -1.24
CA ARG A 79 -16.03 -6.08 -0.14
C ARG A 79 -15.67 -5.35 1.15
N PHE A 80 -14.94 -4.24 1.05
CA PHE A 80 -14.59 -3.38 2.18
C PHE A 80 -15.78 -2.56 2.66
N GLY A 81 -16.61 -2.04 1.74
CA GLY A 81 -17.87 -1.38 2.10
C GLY A 81 -17.73 -0.20 3.07
N LEU A 82 -16.62 0.53 3.01
CA LEU A 82 -16.34 1.64 3.94
C LEU A 82 -17.30 2.80 3.68
N ASP A 83 -17.71 3.49 4.75
CA ASP A 83 -18.48 4.74 4.68
C ASP A 83 -17.58 5.96 4.31
N LEU A 84 -16.88 5.80 3.19
CA LEU A 84 -15.93 6.75 2.60
C LEU A 84 -16.19 6.82 1.08
N PRO A 85 -15.72 7.88 0.41
CA PRO A 85 -15.71 7.91 -1.05
C PRO A 85 -15.09 6.64 -1.64
N ARG A 86 -15.69 6.14 -2.74
CA ARG A 86 -15.27 4.87 -3.35
C ARG A 86 -13.81 4.84 -3.79
N ASN A 87 -13.20 5.98 -4.09
CA ASN A 87 -11.81 6.13 -4.49
C ASN A 87 -10.88 6.63 -3.37
N ASP A 88 -11.37 6.71 -2.13
CA ASP A 88 -10.61 7.21 -0.99
C ASP A 88 -9.31 6.38 -0.77
N THR A 89 -8.26 7.06 -0.35
CA THR A 89 -6.94 6.49 -0.08
C THR A 89 -6.52 6.62 1.37
N GLY A 90 -7.22 7.42 2.19
CA GLY A 90 -6.77 7.79 3.53
C GLY A 90 -6.05 9.13 3.59
N TYR A 91 -5.52 9.63 2.47
CA TYR A 91 -4.69 10.83 2.51
C TYR A 91 -5.46 12.04 3.05
N GLY A 92 -4.94 12.65 4.12
CA GLY A 92 -5.56 13.79 4.79
C GLY A 92 -6.77 13.46 5.66
N HIS A 93 -7.00 12.18 6.01
CA HIS A 93 -8.07 11.80 6.94
C HIS A 93 -7.94 12.47 8.30
N ASP A 94 -9.07 12.92 8.83
CA ASP A 94 -9.21 13.26 10.24
C ASP A 94 -9.50 12.02 11.11
N ALA A 95 -9.53 12.20 12.43
CA ALA A 95 -9.78 11.13 13.39
C ALA A 95 -11.11 10.39 13.20
N ALA A 96 -12.15 11.07 12.69
CA ALA A 96 -13.46 10.49 12.44
C ALA A 96 -13.44 9.65 11.16
N GLN A 97 -12.74 10.09 10.12
CA GLN A 97 -12.53 9.34 8.88
C GLN A 97 -11.66 8.10 9.11
N VAL A 98 -10.57 8.23 9.90
CA VAL A 98 -9.75 7.08 10.32
C VAL A 98 -10.62 6.03 11.01
N ALA A 99 -11.54 6.46 11.87
CA ALA A 99 -12.45 5.57 12.57
C ALA A 99 -13.47 4.88 11.65
N LYS A 100 -13.60 5.25 10.38
CA LYS A 100 -14.44 4.53 9.42
C LYS A 100 -13.74 3.35 8.77
N VAL A 101 -12.41 3.26 8.86
CA VAL A 101 -11.65 2.18 8.24
C VAL A 101 -11.60 0.99 9.17
N HIS A 102 -12.52 0.06 8.93
CA HIS A 102 -12.66 -1.20 9.65
C HIS A 102 -12.75 -2.35 8.66
N ALA A 103 -11.88 -3.35 8.83
CA ALA A 103 -11.87 -4.54 8.00
C ALA A 103 -11.30 -5.73 8.79
N PRO A 104 -11.76 -6.97 8.50
CA PRO A 104 -11.14 -8.17 9.03
C PRO A 104 -9.74 -8.36 8.43
N ALA A 105 -8.86 -9.04 9.17
CA ALA A 105 -7.45 -9.21 8.79
C ALA A 105 -7.29 -9.88 7.43
N GLU A 106 -8.12 -10.86 7.12
CA GLU A 106 -8.10 -11.59 5.85
C GLU A 106 -8.45 -10.69 4.66
N LEU A 107 -9.31 -9.69 4.87
CA LEU A 107 -9.68 -8.75 3.82
C LEU A 107 -8.57 -7.73 3.56
N LEU A 108 -7.89 -7.27 4.61
CA LEU A 108 -6.70 -6.42 4.52
C LEU A 108 -5.57 -7.14 3.77
N ALA A 109 -5.21 -8.34 4.21
CA ALA A 109 -4.19 -9.16 3.57
C ALA A 109 -4.55 -9.49 2.11
N GLY A 110 -5.79 -9.93 1.88
CA GLY A 110 -6.26 -10.32 0.55
C GLY A 110 -6.17 -9.18 -0.46
N TYR A 111 -6.55 -7.96 -0.06
CA TYR A 111 -6.41 -6.80 -0.94
C TYR A 111 -4.94 -6.47 -1.22
N TYR A 112 -4.09 -6.46 -0.19
CA TYR A 112 -2.67 -6.20 -0.36
C TYR A 112 -1.99 -7.24 -1.27
N HIS A 113 -2.37 -8.52 -1.17
CA HIS A 113 -1.91 -9.56 -2.12
C HIS A 113 -2.29 -9.25 -3.57
N GLY A 114 -3.51 -8.74 -3.81
CA GLY A 114 -3.92 -8.29 -5.14
C GLY A 114 -3.05 -7.15 -5.68
N VAL A 115 -2.74 -6.18 -4.83
CA VAL A 115 -1.85 -5.06 -5.16
C VAL A 115 -0.41 -5.53 -5.40
N HIS A 116 0.10 -6.43 -4.56
CA HIS A 116 1.42 -7.02 -4.72
C HIS A 116 1.53 -7.81 -6.02
N LYS A 117 0.48 -8.56 -6.42
CA LYS A 117 0.44 -9.24 -7.71
C LYS A 117 0.57 -8.26 -8.88
N LEU A 118 -0.21 -7.17 -8.90
CA LEU A 118 -0.09 -6.12 -9.92
C LEU A 118 1.33 -5.52 -9.94
N THR A 119 1.93 -5.36 -8.74
CA THR A 119 3.31 -4.87 -8.59
C THR A 119 4.30 -5.80 -9.27
N LEU A 120 4.22 -7.10 -9.02
CA LEU A 120 5.12 -8.07 -9.66
C LEU A 120 4.93 -8.15 -11.17
N GLU A 121 3.70 -8.00 -11.65
CA GLU A 121 3.39 -7.94 -13.10
C GLU A 121 4.05 -6.71 -13.74
N TYR A 122 3.88 -5.52 -13.16
CA TYR A 122 4.51 -4.30 -13.66
C TYR A 122 6.05 -4.36 -13.63
N LEU A 123 6.63 -4.92 -12.57
CA LEU A 123 8.09 -5.02 -12.44
C LEU A 123 8.72 -6.08 -13.36
N ALA A 124 7.97 -7.05 -13.87
CA ALA A 124 8.52 -8.11 -14.72
C ALA A 124 9.06 -7.61 -16.06
N ASP A 125 8.43 -6.58 -16.62
CA ASP A 125 8.78 -5.99 -17.92
C ASP A 125 9.49 -4.63 -17.78
N LEU A 126 9.94 -4.28 -16.57
CA LEU A 126 10.56 -2.98 -16.30
C LEU A 126 11.87 -2.81 -17.06
N SER A 127 12.07 -1.65 -17.67
CA SER A 127 13.29 -1.28 -18.39
C SER A 127 13.86 0.05 -17.88
N ALA A 128 15.12 0.32 -18.21
CA ALA A 128 15.72 1.63 -17.93
C ALA A 128 14.96 2.81 -18.56
N GLU A 129 14.39 2.63 -19.76
CA GLU A 129 13.55 3.64 -20.42
C GLU A 129 12.26 3.89 -19.63
N GLU A 130 11.61 2.81 -19.17
CA GLU A 130 10.41 2.91 -18.35
C GLU A 130 10.68 3.63 -17.03
N LEU A 131 11.79 3.30 -16.36
CA LEU A 131 12.23 3.97 -15.13
C LEU A 131 12.48 5.48 -15.33
N ALA A 132 12.90 5.90 -16.52
CA ALA A 132 13.17 7.30 -16.85
C ALA A 132 11.93 8.07 -17.31
N ARG A 133 10.81 7.38 -17.58
CA ARG A 133 9.57 8.01 -18.06
C ARG A 133 9.03 8.99 -17.02
N ILE A 134 8.70 10.20 -17.46
CA ILE A 134 8.03 11.21 -16.62
C ILE A 134 6.56 10.81 -16.44
N VAL A 135 6.13 10.61 -15.19
CA VAL A 135 4.77 10.23 -14.82
C VAL A 135 3.98 11.40 -14.22
N ASP A 136 4.65 12.43 -13.71
CA ASP A 136 3.99 13.64 -13.22
C ASP A 136 4.81 14.90 -13.52
N ARG A 137 4.20 15.84 -14.24
CA ARG A 137 4.82 17.12 -14.64
C ARG A 137 4.47 18.27 -13.70
N ASN A 138 3.69 18.04 -12.65
CA ASN A 138 3.26 19.07 -11.72
C ASN A 138 4.29 19.35 -10.61
N TRP A 139 5.45 18.69 -10.65
CA TRP A 139 6.56 18.84 -9.70
C TRP A 139 7.81 19.38 -10.39
N ASP A 140 8.70 20.00 -9.61
CA ASP A 140 10.01 20.47 -10.05
C ASP A 140 11.13 19.90 -9.14
N PRO A 141 11.94 18.94 -9.62
CA PRO A 141 11.90 18.34 -10.96
C PRO A 141 10.65 17.46 -11.19
N PRO A 142 10.26 17.21 -12.45
CA PRO A 142 9.18 16.28 -12.78
C PRO A 142 9.42 14.88 -12.20
N VAL A 143 8.36 14.21 -11.76
CA VAL A 143 8.45 12.88 -11.17
C VAL A 143 8.59 11.83 -12.26
N THR A 144 9.63 11.00 -12.17
CA THR A 144 9.84 9.83 -13.02
C THR A 144 9.16 8.59 -12.43
N ALA A 145 8.95 7.54 -13.24
CA ALA A 145 8.47 6.26 -12.74
C ALA A 145 9.38 5.69 -11.64
N SER A 146 10.70 5.83 -11.78
CA SER A 146 11.66 5.45 -10.73
C SER A 146 11.45 6.20 -9.42
N ALA A 147 11.31 7.53 -9.46
CA ALA A 147 11.06 8.34 -8.28
C ALA A 147 9.72 7.95 -7.61
N ARG A 148 8.68 7.73 -8.42
CA ARG A 148 7.37 7.31 -7.92
C ARG A 148 7.41 5.92 -7.28
N LEU A 149 8.12 4.95 -7.85
CA LEU A 149 8.29 3.62 -7.25
C LEU A 149 8.99 3.70 -5.89
N VAL A 150 10.03 4.53 -5.77
CA VAL A 150 10.70 4.77 -4.49
C VAL A 150 9.75 5.42 -3.48
N SER A 151 8.96 6.42 -3.90
CA SER A 151 7.98 7.07 -3.02
C SER A 151 6.92 6.10 -2.52
N ILE A 152 6.40 5.21 -3.38
CA ILE A 152 5.44 4.19 -2.98
C ILE A 152 6.06 3.24 -1.95
N LEU A 153 7.28 2.74 -2.22
CA LEU A 153 7.98 1.83 -1.33
C LEU A 153 8.21 2.44 0.05
N ASP A 154 8.71 3.69 0.09
CA ASP A 154 8.97 4.43 1.33
C ASP A 154 7.69 4.67 2.14
N ASP A 155 6.62 5.16 1.49
CA ASP A 155 5.33 5.40 2.14
C ASP A 155 4.76 4.11 2.76
N CYS A 156 4.71 3.03 1.99
CA CYS A 156 4.23 1.74 2.49
C CYS A 156 5.10 1.21 3.64
N ALA A 157 6.43 1.26 3.52
CA ALA A 157 7.32 0.77 4.56
C ALA A 157 7.17 1.56 5.87
N GLN A 158 7.01 2.89 5.79
CA GLN A 158 6.77 3.73 6.96
C GLN A 158 5.46 3.38 7.66
N HIS A 159 4.36 3.28 6.91
CA HIS A 159 3.05 2.98 7.48
C HIS A 159 2.92 1.54 8.01
N LEU A 160 3.52 0.56 7.34
CA LEU A 160 3.58 -0.81 7.87
C LEU A 160 4.48 -0.90 9.11
N GLY A 161 5.58 -0.13 9.16
CA GLY A 161 6.39 0.02 10.37
C GLY A 161 5.60 0.63 11.54
N GLN A 162 4.78 1.64 11.28
CA GLN A 162 3.86 2.20 12.28
C GLN A 162 2.84 1.14 12.75
N ALA A 163 2.29 0.34 11.84
CA ALA A 163 1.35 -0.72 12.19
C ALA A 163 2.01 -1.78 13.09
N ALA A 164 3.26 -2.14 12.80
CA ALA A 164 4.05 -3.07 13.60
C ALA A 164 4.34 -2.51 14.99
N TYR A 165 4.69 -1.23 15.07
CA TYR A 165 4.87 -0.53 16.34
C TYR A 165 3.58 -0.53 17.16
N LEU A 166 2.44 -0.13 16.57
CA LEU A 166 1.14 -0.13 17.24
C LEU A 166 0.75 -1.52 17.74
N ARG A 167 0.99 -2.56 16.94
CA ARG A 167 0.74 -3.95 17.35
C ARG A 167 1.59 -4.34 18.55
N GLY A 168 2.86 -3.94 18.59
CA GLY A 168 3.79 -4.26 19.68
C GLY A 168 3.51 -3.51 20.99
N ILE A 169 2.92 -2.31 20.94
CA ILE A 169 2.58 -1.52 22.13
C ILE A 169 1.12 -1.67 22.56
N ALA A 170 0.31 -2.39 21.79
CA ALA A 170 -1.08 -2.61 22.15
C ALA A 170 -1.17 -3.37 23.48
N PRO A 171 -2.07 -2.99 24.39
CA PRO A 171 -2.23 -3.68 25.66
C PRO A 171 -2.51 -5.17 25.42
N THR A 172 -1.62 -6.03 25.88
CA THR A 172 -1.92 -7.45 26.04
C THR A 172 -2.95 -7.56 27.17
N ARG A 173 -4.11 -8.19 26.90
CA ARG A 173 -5.02 -8.57 27.97
C ARG A 173 -4.34 -9.49 28.97
#